data_AF-A0A090ZC08-F1
#
_entry.id   AF-A0A090ZC08-F1
#
_cell.length_a   1.000
_cell.length_b   1.000
_cell.length_c   1.000
_cell.angle_alpha   90.00
_cell.angle_beta   90.00
_cell.angle_gamma   90.00
#
_symmetry.space_group_name_H-M   'P 1'
#
loop_
_entity.id
_entity.type
_entity.pdbx_description
1 polymer ?
#
loop_
_entity_poly.entity_id
_entity_poly.type
_entity_poly.pdbx_seq_one_letter_code
_entity_poly.pdbx_strand_id
1 'polypeptide(L)'
;MVIKKDPQKELSNQGNSTNVYITVNSVESLDVIGNGDIKTQGVFKALDVYVYNNQKKPITLNSNNFKLIDDLGREYYSSNESQLALKAANNSTFTFGTLNPDSSSSGKIVFDVPKYTQGLVLKVNSNMLDKEIEVKFE
;
A
#
# COMPACT_ATOMS: atom_id res chain seq x y z
N MET A 1 29.14 -19.81 -25.15
CA MET A 1 28.36 -20.01 -23.92
C MET A 1 27.39 -18.85 -23.81
N VAL A 2 26.12 -19.06 -24.14
CA VAL A 2 25.10 -18.01 -24.06
C VAL A 2 24.71 -17.91 -22.59
N ILE A 3 25.09 -16.81 -21.93
CA ILE A 3 24.58 -16.47 -20.61
C ILE A 3 23.10 -16.11 -20.84
N LYS A 4 22.21 -17.07 -20.59
CA LYS A 4 20.79 -16.77 -20.47
C LYS A 4 20.65 -15.85 -19.27
N LYS A 5 20.42 -14.57 -19.54
CA LYS A 5 19.97 -13.61 -18.55
C LYS A 5 18.67 -14.17 -17.98
N ASP A 6 18.65 -14.50 -16.69
CA ASP A 6 17.43 -14.99 -16.03
C ASP A 6 16.28 -14.02 -16.32
N PRO A 7 15.23 -14.45 -17.04
CA PRO A 7 13.98 -13.73 -17.00
C PRO A 7 13.35 -14.05 -15.64
N GLN A 8 12.79 -13.04 -14.95
CA GLN A 8 11.90 -13.21 -13.79
C GLN A 8 12.57 -13.18 -12.39
N LYS A 9 13.18 -12.03 -12.02
CA LYS A 9 12.86 -11.47 -10.69
C LYS A 9 11.56 -10.69 -10.88
N GLU A 10 10.45 -11.41 -10.94
CA GLU A 10 9.13 -10.82 -11.10
C GLU A 10 8.91 -9.77 -10.01
N LEU A 11 8.38 -8.62 -10.40
CA LEU A 11 8.14 -7.47 -9.53
C LEU A 11 7.09 -7.84 -8.48
N SER A 12 7.51 -8.48 -7.39
CA SER A 12 6.63 -8.90 -6.28
C SER A 12 5.84 -7.71 -5.71
N ASN A 13 6.41 -6.52 -5.85
CA ASN A 13 5.90 -5.25 -5.38
C ASN A 13 4.92 -4.56 -6.34
N GLN A 14 4.39 -5.28 -7.34
CA GLN A 14 3.37 -4.76 -8.26
C GLN A 14 2.18 -5.70 -8.38
N GLY A 15 1.02 -5.14 -8.70
CA GLY A 15 -0.17 -5.92 -9.03
C GLY A 15 -1.16 -5.10 -9.85
N ASN A 16 -2.06 -5.78 -10.55
CA ASN A 16 -3.06 -5.11 -11.38
C ASN A 16 -4.39 -5.86 -11.45
N SER A 17 -5.47 -5.11 -11.67
CA SER A 17 -6.82 -5.63 -11.88
C SER A 17 -7.59 -4.62 -12.72
N THR A 18 -8.23 -5.08 -13.80
CA THR A 18 -9.07 -4.24 -14.68
C THR A 18 -8.41 -2.92 -15.11
N ASN A 19 -7.16 -2.96 -15.59
CA ASN A 19 -6.38 -1.76 -15.96
C ASN A 19 -6.11 -0.74 -14.84
N VAL A 20 -6.29 -1.14 -13.57
CA VAL A 20 -5.75 -0.43 -12.41
C VAL A 20 -4.46 -1.11 -12.00
N TYR A 21 -3.40 -0.34 -11.86
CA TYR A 21 -2.06 -0.81 -11.53
C TYR A 21 -1.65 -0.27 -10.17
N ILE A 22 -1.05 -1.10 -9.35
CA ILE A 22 -0.61 -0.77 -8.00
C ILE A 22 0.84 -1.20 -7.85
N THR A 23 1.64 -0.32 -7.25
CA THR A 23 3.05 -0.56 -6.92
C THR A 23 3.31 -0.17 -5.47
N VAL A 24 4.07 -0.99 -4.75
CA VAL A 24 4.69 -0.62 -3.48
C VAL A 24 6.15 -0.26 -3.75
N ASN A 25 6.47 1.03 -3.67
CA ASN A 25 7.80 1.54 -4.00
C ASN A 25 8.81 1.31 -2.87
N SER A 26 8.38 1.52 -1.62
CA SER A 26 9.21 1.36 -0.42
C SER A 26 8.36 1.04 0.81
N VAL A 27 9.00 0.45 1.82
CA VAL A 27 8.39 0.11 3.11
C VAL A 27 9.33 0.53 4.23
N GLU A 28 8.82 1.33 5.16
CA GLU A 28 9.55 1.76 6.36
C GLU A 28 8.89 1.15 7.60
N SER A 29 9.70 0.75 8.58
CA SER A 29 9.23 0.30 9.89
C SER A 29 9.57 1.36 10.93
N LEU A 30 8.56 1.83 11.68
CA LEU A 30 8.70 2.95 12.62
C LEU A 30 8.09 2.58 13.99
N ASP A 31 8.77 2.93 15.08
CA ASP A 31 8.21 2.79 16.43
C ASP A 31 7.29 3.98 16.81
N VAL A 32 7.47 5.12 16.13
CA VAL A 32 6.71 6.36 16.36
C VAL A 32 6.42 7.08 15.04
N ILE A 33 5.34 7.84 14.99
CA ILE A 33 4.96 8.73 13.88
C ILE A 33 4.51 10.08 14.41
N GLY A 34 4.48 11.10 13.53
CA GLY A 34 4.07 12.45 13.89
C GLY A 34 4.99 13.10 14.91
N ASN A 35 6.19 13.54 14.52
CA ASN A 35 7.21 14.15 15.39
C ASN A 35 7.55 13.40 16.71
N GLY A 36 7.03 12.18 16.91
CA GLY A 36 7.17 11.38 18.13
C GLY A 36 5.91 11.29 19.01
N ASP A 37 4.81 11.94 18.62
CA ASP A 37 3.59 12.08 19.43
C ASP A 37 2.73 10.81 19.46
N ILE A 38 2.79 10.00 18.40
CA ILE A 38 2.02 8.75 18.30
C ILE A 38 2.95 7.56 18.36
N LYS A 39 2.71 6.70 19.35
CA LYS A 39 3.40 5.41 19.54
C LYS A 39 2.58 4.29 18.92
N THR A 40 3.29 3.32 18.35
CA THR A 40 2.71 2.09 17.84
C THR A 40 2.26 1.17 18.98
N GLN A 41 1.26 0.32 18.71
CA GLN A 41 0.94 -0.85 19.53
C GLN A 41 1.89 -2.03 19.29
N GLY A 42 2.52 -2.10 18.10
CA GLY A 42 3.54 -3.08 17.77
C GLY A 42 4.70 -2.45 16.98
N VAL A 43 4.50 -2.28 15.68
CA VAL A 43 5.37 -1.54 14.77
C VAL A 43 4.51 -0.89 13.67
N PHE A 44 4.79 0.37 13.33
CA PHE A 44 4.18 0.97 12.15
C PHE A 44 4.88 0.49 10.88
N LYS A 45 4.09 0.09 9.88
CA LYS A 45 4.54 -0.16 8.50
C LYS A 45 4.04 0.99 7.63
N ALA A 46 4.96 1.83 7.16
CA ALA A 46 4.67 2.93 6.24
C ALA A 46 5.04 2.53 4.80
N LEU A 47 4.03 2.23 3.99
CA LEU A 47 4.21 1.79 2.60
C LEU A 47 4.06 2.98 1.66
N ASP A 48 5.07 3.28 0.84
CA ASP A 48 4.90 4.20 -0.29
C ASP A 48 4.20 3.50 -1.44
N VAL A 49 2.93 3.84 -1.66
CA VAL A 49 2.05 3.18 -2.63
C VAL A 49 1.82 4.11 -3.81
N TYR A 50 1.86 3.55 -5.01
CA TYR A 50 1.47 4.20 -6.26
C TYR A 50 0.29 3.45 -6.88
N VAL A 51 -0.76 4.17 -7.28
CA VAL A 51 -1.92 3.62 -7.98
C VAL A 51 -2.12 4.40 -9.27
N TYR A 52 -2.26 3.69 -10.39
CA TYR A 52 -2.53 4.27 -11.71
C TYR A 52 -3.82 3.69 -12.29
N ASN A 53 -4.72 4.58 -12.70
CA ASN A 53 -5.99 4.23 -13.32
C ASN A 53 -5.88 4.34 -14.85
N ASN A 54 -5.71 3.21 -15.55
CA ASN A 54 -5.76 3.13 -17.01
C ASN A 54 -7.14 2.66 -17.53
N GLN A 55 -8.20 2.83 -16.75
CA GLN A 55 -9.57 2.61 -17.19
C GLN A 55 -10.11 3.83 -17.94
N LYS A 56 -11.20 3.64 -18.70
CA LYS A 56 -11.95 4.74 -19.33
C LYS A 56 -12.86 5.51 -18.37
N LYS A 57 -13.00 5.05 -17.12
CA LYS A 57 -13.88 5.62 -16.09
C LYS A 57 -13.07 5.98 -14.84
N PRO A 58 -13.52 6.98 -14.06
CA PRO A 58 -12.91 7.26 -12.77
C PRO A 58 -13.11 6.08 -11.80
N ILE A 59 -12.16 5.89 -10.90
CA ILE A 59 -12.27 4.98 -9.74
C ILE A 59 -12.26 5.78 -8.45
N THR A 60 -12.88 5.26 -7.40
CA THR A 60 -12.82 5.85 -6.07
C THR A 60 -11.92 5.01 -5.18
N LEU A 61 -10.90 5.64 -4.60
CA LEU A 61 -9.99 5.07 -3.63
C LEU A 61 -10.33 5.59 -2.24
N ASN A 62 -10.64 4.69 -1.32
CA ASN A 62 -10.82 4.96 0.10
C ASN A 62 -9.80 4.17 0.91
N SER A 63 -9.55 4.57 2.16
CA SER A 63 -8.60 3.89 3.04
C SER A 63 -8.94 2.41 3.26
N ASN A 64 -10.23 2.08 3.39
CA ASN A 64 -10.70 0.71 3.57
C ASN A 64 -10.47 -0.20 2.36
N ASN A 65 -10.18 0.37 1.18
CA ASN A 65 -9.78 -0.42 0.03
C ASN A 65 -8.41 -1.07 0.23
N PHE A 66 -7.58 -0.54 1.14
CA PHE A 66 -6.22 -1.00 1.38
C PHE A 66 -6.11 -1.64 2.76
N LYS A 67 -5.59 -2.86 2.80
CA LYS A 67 -5.29 -3.57 4.05
C LYS A 67 -4.01 -4.36 3.92
N LEU A 68 -3.32 -4.56 5.03
CA LEU A 68 -2.28 -5.58 5.11
C LEU A 68 -2.89 -6.90 5.56
N ILE A 69 -2.41 -7.99 4.98
CA ILE A 69 -2.72 -9.35 5.43
C ILE A 69 -1.40 -10.05 5.74
N ASP A 70 -1.38 -10.81 6.84
CA ASP A 70 -0.24 -11.65 7.21
C ASP A 70 -0.41 -13.12 6.80
N ASP A 71 0.59 -13.93 7.07
CA ASP A 71 0.60 -15.38 6.79
C ASP A 71 -0.48 -16.19 7.54
N LEU A 72 -1.06 -15.63 8.60
CA LEU A 72 -2.16 -16.19 9.37
C LEU A 72 -3.54 -15.73 8.86
N GLY A 73 -3.59 -14.84 7.88
CA GLY A 73 -4.83 -14.28 7.33
C GLY A 73 -5.45 -13.17 8.18
N ARG A 74 -4.71 -12.58 9.13
CA ARG A 74 -5.18 -11.44 9.93
C ARG A 74 -5.11 -10.16 9.10
N GLU A 75 -6.12 -9.31 9.24
CA GLU A 75 -6.24 -8.07 8.48
C GLU A 75 -5.89 -6.85 9.33
N TYR A 76 -5.10 -5.94 8.74
CA TYR A 76 -4.70 -4.68 9.38
C TYR A 76 -5.09 -3.50 8.50
N TYR A 77 -5.75 -2.52 9.09
CA TYR A 77 -6.27 -1.32 8.42
C TYR A 77 -5.49 -0.09 8.85
N SER A 78 -5.34 0.89 7.95
CA SER A 78 -4.77 2.18 8.30
C SER A 78 -5.75 2.97 9.19
N SER A 79 -5.25 3.69 10.20
CA SER A 79 -6.08 4.61 11.00
C SER A 79 -6.00 6.05 10.46
N ASN A 80 -7.10 6.79 10.56
CA ASN A 80 -7.12 8.21 10.18
C ASN A 80 -6.14 9.04 11.04
N GLU A 81 -6.02 8.71 12.32
CA GLU A 81 -5.14 9.39 13.27
C GLU A 81 -3.67 9.24 12.88
N SER A 82 -3.22 8.01 12.60
CA SER A 82 -1.85 7.73 12.16
C SER A 82 -1.52 8.44 10.84
N GLN A 83 -2.48 8.48 9.92
CA GLN A 83 -2.31 9.17 8.64
C GLN A 83 -2.22 10.69 8.80
N LEU A 84 -3.03 11.29 9.69
CA LEU A 84 -2.95 12.72 9.98
C LEU A 84 -1.63 13.09 10.67
N ALA A 85 -1.16 12.27 11.60
CA ALA A 85 0.11 12.48 12.28
C ALA A 85 1.29 12.39 11.31
N LEU A 86 1.28 11.41 10.40
CA LEU A 86 2.28 11.31 9.34
C LEU A 86 2.30 12.57 8.46
N LYS A 87 1.12 13.06 8.06
CA LYS A 87 0.97 14.29 7.28
C LYS A 87 1.51 15.51 8.02
N ALA A 88 1.22 15.64 9.31
CA ALA A 88 1.67 16.76 10.14
C ALA A 88 3.20 16.80 10.31
N ALA A 89 3.87 15.65 10.22
CA ALA A 89 5.33 15.55 10.19
C ALA A 89 5.94 15.80 8.79
N ASN A 90 5.23 16.50 7.90
CA ASN A 90 5.66 16.83 6.53
C ASN A 90 6.02 15.61 5.64
N ASN A 91 5.43 14.45 5.90
CA ASN A 91 5.57 13.29 5.03
C ASN A 91 4.48 13.26 3.96
N SER A 92 4.80 12.77 2.76
CA SER A 92 3.84 12.61 1.67
C SER A 92 2.87 11.46 1.97
N THR A 93 1.67 11.77 2.46
CA THR A 93 0.59 10.78 2.66
C THR A 93 -0.13 10.47 1.36
N PHE A 94 -0.57 9.22 1.20
CA PHE A 94 -1.38 8.81 0.05
C PHE A 94 -2.66 9.65 -0.09
N THR A 95 -2.97 10.04 -1.33
CA THR A 95 -4.17 10.84 -1.61
C THR A 95 -5.35 9.93 -1.97
N PHE A 96 -6.29 9.77 -1.04
CA PHE A 96 -7.56 9.10 -1.28
C PHE A 96 -8.55 10.01 -2.00
N GLY A 97 -9.53 9.43 -2.70
CA GLY A 97 -10.56 10.15 -3.44
C GLY A 97 -10.80 9.57 -4.83
N THR A 98 -11.35 10.39 -5.71
CA THR A 98 -11.61 10.02 -7.10
C THR A 98 -10.35 10.14 -7.93
N LEU A 99 -9.97 9.05 -8.62
CA LEU A 99 -8.87 8.99 -9.56
C LEU A 99 -9.41 8.88 -11.00
N ASN A 100 -9.20 9.94 -11.78
CA ASN A 100 -9.66 10.01 -13.17
C ASN A 100 -8.93 9.01 -14.09
N PRO A 101 -9.49 8.74 -15.29
CA PRO A 101 -8.77 8.04 -16.36
C PRO A 101 -7.38 8.64 -16.61
N ASP A 102 -6.41 7.77 -16.88
CA ASP A 102 -5.02 8.11 -17.19
C ASP A 102 -4.35 9.00 -16.12
N SER A 103 -4.74 8.83 -14.86
CA SER A 103 -4.20 9.57 -13.72
C SER A 103 -3.65 8.63 -12.66
N SER A 104 -2.77 9.15 -11.79
CA SER A 104 -2.19 8.41 -10.68
C SER A 104 -2.37 9.10 -9.33
N SER A 105 -2.46 8.30 -8.26
CA SER A 105 -2.30 8.76 -6.88
C SER A 105 -1.11 8.06 -6.23
N SER A 106 -0.39 8.77 -5.35
CA SER A 106 0.76 8.21 -4.66
C SER A 106 0.94 8.78 -3.27
N GLY A 107 1.71 8.07 -2.46
CA GLY A 107 2.14 8.49 -1.13
C GLY A 107 2.09 7.35 -0.11
N LYS A 108 2.47 7.68 1.13
CA LYS A 108 2.57 6.73 2.21
C LYS A 108 1.21 6.36 2.81
N ILE A 109 1.01 5.07 3.04
CA ILE A 109 -0.06 4.53 3.86
C ILE A 109 0.56 3.84 5.08
N VAL A 110 0.14 4.24 6.28
CA VAL A 110 0.65 3.70 7.55
C VAL A 110 -0.33 2.72 8.17
N PHE A 111 0.19 1.56 8.57
CA PHE A 111 -0.52 0.51 9.28
C PHE A 111 0.18 0.23 10.60
N ASP A 112 -0.57 0.00 11.68
CA ASP A 112 -0.02 -0.50 12.95
C ASP A 112 -0.20 -2.02 12.97
N VAL A 113 0.91 -2.76 13.08
CA VAL A 113 0.91 -4.23 13.09
C VAL A 113 1.72 -4.75 14.28
N PRO A 114 1.45 -5.97 14.78
CA PRO A 114 2.30 -6.59 15.79
C PRO A 114 3.79 -6.67 15.37
N LYS A 115 4.71 -6.49 16.33
CA LYS A 115 6.16 -6.33 16.09
C LYS A 115 6.85 -7.50 15.36
N TYR A 116 6.23 -8.67 15.35
CA TYR A 116 6.76 -9.90 14.74
C TYR A 116 5.82 -10.49 13.70
N THR A 117 4.93 -9.68 13.12
CA THR A 117 4.11 -10.11 11.99
C THR A 117 5.01 -10.42 10.78
N GLN A 118 4.75 -11.55 10.12
CA GLN A 118 5.52 -12.03 8.97
C GLN A 118 4.61 -12.19 7.75
N GLY A 119 5.23 -12.23 6.57
CA GLY A 119 4.52 -12.52 5.32
C GLY A 119 3.51 -11.45 4.96
N LEU A 120 3.79 -10.19 5.26
CA LEU A 120 2.84 -9.12 5.00
C LEU A 120 2.66 -8.89 3.49
N VAL A 121 1.40 -8.80 3.09
CA VAL A 121 0.97 -8.51 1.72
C VAL A 121 0.03 -7.32 1.74
N LEU A 122 0.19 -6.40 0.80
CA LEU A 122 -0.77 -5.32 0.60
C LEU A 122 -1.89 -5.87 -0.27
N LYS A 123 -3.09 -5.89 0.29
CA LYS A 123 -4.29 -6.29 -0.43
C LYS A 123 -5.15 -5.08 -0.72
N VAL A 124 -5.55 -4.96 -1.98
CA VAL A 124 -6.43 -3.88 -2.46
C VAL A 124 -7.71 -4.48 -3.01
N ASN A 125 -8.82 -4.15 -2.36
CA ASN A 125 -10.17 -4.54 -2.76
C ASN A 125 -11.00 -3.28 -3.00
N SER A 126 -11.65 -3.20 -4.16
CA SER A 126 -12.66 -2.21 -4.46
C SER A 126 -13.71 -2.84 -5.37
N ASN A 127 -14.96 -2.38 -5.26
CA ASN A 127 -16.05 -2.78 -6.15
C ASN A 127 -15.81 -2.39 -7.62
N MET A 128 -14.79 -1.57 -7.89
CA MET A 128 -14.35 -1.16 -9.22
C MET A 128 -13.28 -2.07 -9.85
N LEU A 129 -12.83 -3.11 -9.11
CA LEU A 129 -11.87 -4.10 -9.57
C LEU A 129 -12.59 -5.44 -9.81
N ASP A 130 -12.23 -6.17 -10.87
CA ASP A 130 -12.83 -7.50 -11.14
C ASP A 130 -12.33 -8.58 -10.18
N LYS A 131 -11.15 -8.33 -9.59
CA LYS A 131 -10.53 -9.16 -8.55
C LYS A 131 -9.69 -8.29 -7.63
N GLU A 132 -9.45 -8.81 -6.44
CA GLU A 132 -8.51 -8.22 -5.48
C GLU A 132 -7.09 -8.22 -6.06
N ILE A 133 -6.34 -7.15 -5.76
CA ILE A 133 -4.93 -7.04 -6.08
C ILE A 133 -4.14 -7.38 -4.82
N GLU A 134 -3.17 -8.28 -4.94
CA GLU A 134 -2.26 -8.66 -3.86
C GLU A 134 -0.83 -8.31 -4.28
N VAL A 135 -0.14 -7.55 -3.44
CA VAL A 135 1.21 -7.04 -3.69
C VAL A 135 2.13 -7.44 -2.54
N LYS A 136 3.14 -8.25 -2.83
CA LYS A 136 4.14 -8.72 -1.85
C LYS A 136 5.31 -7.73 -1.78
N PHE A 137 5.67 -7.32 -0.58
CA PHE A 137 6.73 -6.32 -0.38
C PHE A 137 7.79 -6.75 0.65
N GLU A 138 7.69 -7.98 1.17
CA GLU A 138 8.66 -8.65 2.06
C GLU A 138 9.22 -9.90 1.39
#